data_AF-A0A7J7SMD5-F1
#
_entry.id   AF-A0A7J7SMD5-F1
#
_cell.length_a   1.000
_cell.length_b   1.000
_cell.length_c   1.000
_cell.angle_alpha   90.00
_cell.angle_beta   90.00
_cell.angle_gamma   90.00
#
_symmetry.space_group_name_H-M   'P 1'
#
loop_
_entity.id
_entity.type
_entity.pdbx_description
1 polymer ?
#
loop_
_entity_poly.entity_id
_entity_poly.type
_entity_poly.pdbx_seq_one_letter_code
_entity_poly.pdbx_strand_id
1 'polypeptide(L)'
;MTEKELLAVACEQFLGKNVQDIKNVVLQTLEGHLRSILGTLTVEQIYQDRDQFAKLVREVAAPDVGRMGIEILSFTIKDVYDKVDYLSSLGKTQTAVVQRDADIGVAEAERDAGIREAECKREMLDVKFMADTKIADSKRAFELQKSAFSEEVNIKTAEAQLAYELQGAREQQKIRQEEIEIEVVQRKKQEQRGCTDSGALVVGTRSAACSGLLWLSSLLLSVSLLFSFTPHPHVHCHIHLVCLFHPHLPVHRPLPLSVFFSPPSRPPILYTHHVI
;
A
#
# COMPACT_ATOMS: atom_id res chain seq x y z
N MET A 1 -60.99 -14.87 -52.45
CA MET A 1 -62.26 -14.19 -52.73
C MET A 1 -61.94 -12.86 -53.37
N THR A 2 -62.71 -12.48 -54.38
CA THR A 2 -62.61 -11.12 -54.93
C THR A 2 -63.23 -10.11 -53.95
N GLU A 3 -62.78 -8.86 -53.96
CA GLU A 3 -63.30 -7.80 -53.06
C GLU A 3 -64.83 -7.66 -53.15
N LYS A 4 -65.40 -7.89 -54.34
CA LYS A 4 -66.84 -7.84 -54.61
C LYS A 4 -67.62 -8.99 -53.95
N GLU A 5 -67.01 -10.17 -53.81
CA GLU A 5 -67.61 -11.32 -53.13
C GLU A 5 -67.66 -11.12 -51.62
N LEU A 6 -66.57 -10.60 -51.02
CA LEU A 6 -66.51 -10.30 -49.58
C LEU A 6 -67.58 -9.27 -49.20
N LEU A 7 -67.74 -8.23 -50.02
CA LEU A 7 -68.75 -7.20 -49.80
C LEU A 7 -70.17 -7.76 -49.84
N ALA A 8 -70.50 -8.64 -50.79
CA ALA A 8 -71.83 -9.25 -50.88
C ALA A 8 -72.17 -10.08 -49.63
N VAL A 9 -71.22 -10.91 -49.18
CA VAL A 9 -71.37 -11.76 -47.98
C VAL A 9 -71.50 -10.91 -46.72
N ALA A 10 -70.69 -9.86 -46.58
CA ALA A 10 -70.78 -8.93 -45.45
C ALA A 10 -72.13 -8.20 -45.43
N CYS A 11 -72.61 -7.74 -46.60
CA CYS A 11 -73.91 -7.10 -46.71
C CYS A 11 -75.05 -8.05 -46.32
N GLU A 12 -75.02 -9.32 -46.73
CA GLU A 12 -76.02 -10.32 -46.35
C GLU A 12 -76.00 -10.59 -44.83
N GLN A 13 -74.80 -10.78 -44.26
CA GLN A 13 -74.63 -11.12 -42.85
C GLN A 13 -75.00 -9.97 -41.89
N PHE A 14 -74.78 -8.72 -42.30
CA PHE A 14 -74.92 -7.55 -41.43
C PHE A 14 -76.06 -6.59 -41.83
N LEU A 15 -76.90 -6.96 -42.80
CA LEU A 15 -78.04 -6.13 -43.19
C LEU A 15 -78.97 -5.86 -42.00
N GLY A 16 -79.26 -4.59 -41.72
CA GLY A 16 -80.17 -4.19 -40.65
C GLY A 16 -79.60 -4.32 -39.23
N LYS A 17 -78.30 -4.63 -39.06
CA LYS A 17 -77.61 -4.61 -37.77
C LYS A 17 -77.02 -3.24 -37.48
N ASN A 18 -76.94 -2.87 -36.20
CA ASN A 18 -76.23 -1.65 -35.81
C ASN A 18 -74.72 -1.89 -35.89
N VAL A 19 -73.95 -0.82 -36.08
CA VAL A 19 -72.48 -0.87 -36.13
C VAL A 19 -71.88 -1.49 -34.86
N GLN A 20 -72.51 -1.31 -33.70
CA GLN A 20 -72.06 -1.92 -32.45
C GLN A 20 -72.23 -3.45 -32.47
N ASP A 21 -73.34 -3.93 -33.00
CA ASP A 21 -73.61 -5.38 -33.11
C ASP A 21 -72.60 -6.04 -34.05
N ILE A 22 -72.29 -5.40 -35.18
CA ILE A 22 -71.28 -5.87 -36.14
C ILE A 22 -69.91 -5.98 -35.45
N LYS A 23 -69.50 -4.94 -34.72
CA LYS A 23 -68.23 -4.96 -33.96
C LYS A 23 -68.20 -6.07 -32.92
N ASN A 24 -69.29 -6.26 -32.19
CA ASN A 24 -69.37 -7.29 -31.14
C ASN A 24 -69.24 -8.70 -31.70
N VAL A 25 -69.90 -9.01 -32.82
CA VAL A 25 -69.82 -10.35 -33.45
C VAL A 25 -68.39 -10.65 -33.91
N VAL A 26 -67.72 -9.68 -34.53
CA VAL A 26 -66.32 -9.83 -34.97
C VAL A 26 -65.38 -9.99 -33.78
N LEU A 27 -65.57 -9.15 -32.74
CA LEU A 27 -64.75 -9.17 -31.53
C LEU A 27 -64.90 -10.50 -30.79
N GLN A 28 -66.12 -11.02 -30.63
CA GLN A 28 -66.36 -12.34 -30.00
C GLN A 28 -65.69 -13.49 -30.75
N THR A 29 -65.71 -13.46 -32.09
CA THR A 29 -65.06 -14.48 -32.93
C THR A 29 -63.55 -14.45 -32.74
N LEU A 30 -62.94 -13.25 -32.80
CA LEU A 30 -61.50 -13.08 -32.56
C LEU A 30 -61.09 -13.45 -31.13
N GLU A 31 -61.88 -13.09 -30.12
CA GLU A 31 -61.64 -13.47 -28.73
C GLU A 31 -61.73 -14.98 -28.52
N GLY A 32 -62.65 -15.65 -29.20
CA GLY A 32 -62.78 -17.10 -29.18
C GLY A 32 -61.52 -17.79 -29.68
N HIS A 33 -61.02 -17.39 -30.85
CA HIS A 33 -59.75 -17.91 -31.39
C HIS A 33 -58.56 -17.56 -30.49
N LEU A 34 -58.47 -16.32 -30.02
CA LEU A 34 -57.40 -15.89 -29.11
C LEU A 34 -57.36 -16.77 -27.85
N ARG A 35 -58.52 -17.02 -27.23
CA ARG A 35 -58.63 -17.88 -26.04
C ARG A 35 -58.26 -19.33 -26.36
N SER A 36 -58.66 -19.85 -27.52
CA SER A 36 -58.32 -21.20 -27.96
C SER A 36 -56.81 -21.39 -28.08
N ILE A 37 -56.12 -20.46 -28.74
CA ILE A 37 -54.66 -20.54 -28.92
C ILE A 37 -53.92 -20.32 -27.60
N LEU A 38 -54.40 -19.39 -26.75
CA LEU A 38 -53.83 -19.15 -25.42
C LEU A 38 -53.87 -20.43 -24.56
N GLY A 39 -54.89 -21.27 -24.69
CA GLY A 39 -54.97 -22.56 -23.99
C GLY A 39 -53.94 -23.61 -24.42
N THR A 40 -53.28 -23.42 -25.57
CA THR A 40 -52.29 -24.38 -26.13
C THR A 40 -50.84 -24.00 -25.86
N LEU A 41 -50.57 -22.71 -25.60
CA LEU A 41 -49.24 -22.17 -25.39
C LEU A 41 -49.00 -21.84 -23.92
N THR A 42 -47.74 -21.90 -23.49
CA THR A 42 -47.39 -21.48 -22.12
C THR A 42 -47.23 -19.95 -22.03
N VAL A 43 -47.32 -19.41 -20.81
CA VAL A 43 -47.22 -17.97 -20.56
C VAL A 43 -45.85 -17.42 -20.99
N GLU A 44 -44.79 -18.22 -20.83
CA GLU A 44 -43.42 -17.87 -21.20
C GLU A 44 -43.28 -17.73 -22.72
N GLN A 45 -43.84 -18.66 -23.49
CA GLN A 45 -43.79 -18.64 -24.96
C GLN A 45 -44.49 -17.40 -25.53
N ILE A 46 -45.64 -17.03 -24.96
CA ILE A 46 -46.39 -15.83 -25.37
C ILE A 46 -45.58 -14.57 -25.06
N TYR A 47 -44.83 -14.55 -23.97
CA TYR A 47 -44.03 -13.40 -23.57
C TYR A 47 -42.73 -13.28 -24.39
N GLN A 48 -42.10 -14.40 -24.74
CA GLN A 48 -40.88 -14.44 -25.55
C GLN A 48 -41.15 -13.99 -26.99
N ASP A 49 -42.18 -14.55 -27.65
CA ASP A 49 -42.42 -14.36 -29.09
C ASP A 49 -43.86 -13.89 -29.39
N ARG A 50 -44.13 -12.62 -29.08
CA ARG A 50 -45.46 -12.01 -29.30
C ARG A 50 -45.90 -11.97 -30.76
N ASP A 51 -44.96 -11.76 -31.67
CA ASP A 51 -45.24 -11.67 -33.11
C ASP A 51 -45.63 -13.02 -33.69
N GLN A 52 -45.01 -14.11 -33.22
CA GLN A 52 -45.36 -15.46 -33.63
C GLN A 52 -46.77 -15.81 -33.15
N PHE A 53 -47.09 -15.50 -31.90
CA PHE A 53 -48.43 -15.67 -31.36
C PHE A 53 -49.48 -14.88 -32.16
N ALA A 54 -49.21 -13.61 -32.47
CA ALA A 54 -50.10 -12.77 -33.27
C ALA A 54 -50.35 -13.34 -34.68
N LYS A 55 -49.31 -13.89 -35.33
CA LYS A 55 -49.42 -14.55 -36.63
C LYS A 55 -50.29 -15.80 -36.56
N LEU A 56 -50.08 -16.66 -35.57
CA LEU A 56 -50.86 -17.88 -35.37
C LEU A 56 -52.35 -17.58 -35.16
N VAL A 57 -52.67 -16.58 -34.32
CA VAL A 57 -54.06 -16.17 -34.09
C VAL A 57 -54.70 -15.64 -35.39
N ARG A 58 -53.96 -14.84 -36.18
CA ARG A 58 -54.43 -14.36 -37.48
C ARG A 58 -54.69 -15.52 -38.45
N GLU A 59 -53.78 -16.48 -38.56
CA GLU A 59 -53.91 -17.61 -39.49
C GLU A 59 -55.14 -18.46 -39.19
N VAL A 60 -55.43 -18.71 -37.92
CA VAL A 60 -56.58 -19.50 -37.48
C VAL A 60 -57.89 -18.70 -37.61
N ALA A 61 -57.87 -17.40 -37.34
CA ALA A 61 -59.08 -16.56 -37.39
C ALA A 61 -59.43 -16.07 -38.81
N ALA A 62 -58.46 -15.89 -39.69
CA ALA A 62 -58.65 -15.38 -41.06
C ALA A 62 -59.74 -16.10 -41.87
N PRO A 63 -59.81 -17.45 -41.91
CA PRO A 63 -60.87 -18.13 -42.67
C PRO A 63 -62.26 -17.88 -42.06
N ASP A 64 -62.37 -17.78 -40.74
CA ASP A 64 -63.63 -17.67 -40.03
C ASP A 64 -64.24 -16.26 -40.16
N VAL A 65 -63.41 -15.22 -40.06
CA VAL A 65 -63.86 -13.84 -40.36
C VAL A 65 -64.05 -13.60 -41.86
N GLY A 66 -63.30 -14.31 -42.71
CA GLY A 66 -63.49 -14.28 -44.16
C GLY A 66 -64.87 -14.78 -44.58
N ARG A 67 -65.41 -15.80 -43.89
CA ARG A 67 -66.81 -16.26 -44.09
C ARG A 67 -67.86 -15.21 -43.71
N MET A 68 -67.49 -14.21 -42.91
CA MET A 68 -68.35 -13.07 -42.58
C MET A 68 -68.16 -11.89 -43.56
N GLY A 69 -67.31 -12.04 -44.58
CA GLY A 69 -66.99 -10.98 -45.53
C GLY A 69 -66.02 -9.93 -44.98
N ILE A 70 -65.26 -10.25 -43.94
CA ILE A 70 -64.33 -9.31 -43.28
C ILE A 70 -62.90 -9.81 -43.41
N GLU A 71 -61.98 -8.91 -43.74
CA GLU A 71 -60.55 -9.20 -43.84
C GLU A 71 -59.77 -8.57 -42.67
N ILE A 72 -58.82 -9.33 -42.12
CA ILE A 72 -57.90 -8.85 -41.08
C ILE A 72 -56.71 -8.17 -41.76
N LEU A 73 -56.63 -6.84 -41.67
CA LEU A 73 -55.48 -6.10 -42.20
C LEU A 73 -54.21 -6.36 -41.36
N SER A 74 -54.31 -6.16 -40.04
CA SER A 74 -53.22 -6.35 -39.10
C SER A 74 -53.75 -6.80 -37.75
N PHE A 75 -52.98 -7.65 -37.07
CA PHE A 75 -53.25 -8.13 -35.73
C PHE A 75 -51.97 -8.01 -34.91
N THR A 76 -52.02 -7.23 -33.83
CA THR A 76 -50.90 -7.02 -32.92
C THR A 76 -51.38 -7.10 -31.48
N ILE A 77 -50.53 -7.67 -30.62
CA ILE A 77 -50.77 -7.69 -29.18
C ILE A 77 -50.24 -6.39 -28.60
N LYS A 78 -51.08 -5.69 -27.83
CA LYS A 78 -50.67 -4.49 -27.08
C LYS A 78 -49.90 -4.89 -25.82
N ASP A 79 -50.64 -5.30 -24.80
CA ASP A 79 -50.07 -5.62 -23.49
C ASP A 79 -50.68 -6.90 -22.92
N VAL A 80 -49.86 -7.63 -22.16
CA VAL A 80 -50.25 -8.86 -21.45
C VAL A 80 -50.04 -8.58 -19.97
N TYR A 81 -51.13 -8.63 -19.20
CA TYR A 81 -51.11 -8.39 -17.76
C TYR A 81 -51.60 -9.64 -17.03
N ASP A 82 -50.97 -9.91 -15.89
CA ASP A 82 -51.39 -10.93 -14.94
C ASP A 82 -51.92 -10.28 -13.65
N LYS A 83 -52.86 -10.94 -12.98
CA LYS A 83 -53.41 -10.54 -11.68
C LYS A 83 -52.51 -10.96 -10.50
N VAL A 84 -51.66 -11.98 -10.68
CA VAL A 84 -50.91 -12.64 -9.60
C VAL A 84 -49.42 -12.24 -9.58
N ASP A 85 -49.02 -11.20 -10.31
CA ASP A 85 -47.65 -10.69 -10.40
C ASP A 85 -46.60 -11.76 -10.82
N TYR A 86 -47.03 -12.82 -11.51
CA TYR A 86 -46.16 -13.91 -11.94
C TYR A 86 -45.06 -13.41 -12.90
N LEU A 87 -45.45 -12.60 -13.89
CA LEU A 87 -44.55 -12.06 -14.91
C LEU A 87 -43.47 -11.13 -14.33
N SER A 88 -43.84 -10.31 -13.35
CA SER A 88 -42.91 -9.46 -12.59
C SER A 88 -41.91 -10.30 -11.81
N SER A 89 -42.36 -11.38 -11.20
CA SER A 89 -41.51 -12.32 -10.46
C SER A 89 -40.52 -13.04 -11.38
N LEU A 90 -40.97 -13.48 -12.58
CA LEU A 90 -40.10 -14.10 -13.59
C LEU A 90 -38.96 -13.15 -14.00
N GLY A 91 -39.27 -11.88 -14.25
CA GLY A 91 -38.26 -10.86 -14.58
C GLY A 91 -37.24 -10.65 -13.47
N LYS A 92 -37.70 -10.58 -12.20
CA LYS A 92 -36.81 -10.43 -11.04
C LYS A 92 -35.84 -11.60 -10.90
N THR A 93 -36.30 -12.83 -11.10
CA THR A 93 -35.44 -14.02 -11.04
C THR A 93 -34.37 -14.00 -12.12
N GLN A 94 -34.73 -13.66 -13.37
CA GLN A 94 -33.78 -13.58 -14.48
C GLN A 94 -32.72 -12.49 -14.23
N THR A 95 -33.13 -11.31 -13.78
CA THR A 95 -32.20 -10.23 -13.42
C THR A 95 -31.26 -10.65 -12.29
N ALA A 96 -31.76 -11.36 -11.28
CA ALA A 96 -30.94 -11.84 -10.17
C ALA A 96 -29.91 -12.90 -10.61
N VAL A 97 -30.25 -13.74 -11.59
CA VAL A 97 -29.30 -14.72 -12.17
C VAL A 97 -28.21 -13.99 -12.94
N VAL A 98 -28.57 -13.07 -13.84
CA VAL A 98 -27.59 -12.29 -14.61
C VAL A 98 -26.66 -11.49 -13.70
N GLN A 99 -27.21 -10.87 -12.64
CA GLN A 99 -26.40 -10.13 -11.67
C GLN A 99 -25.42 -11.05 -10.92
N ARG A 100 -25.89 -12.22 -10.47
CA ARG A 100 -25.04 -13.20 -9.80
C ARG A 100 -23.89 -13.66 -10.70
N ASP A 101 -24.19 -13.96 -11.96
CA ASP A 101 -23.18 -14.44 -12.91
C ASP A 101 -22.16 -13.33 -13.22
N ALA A 102 -22.61 -12.07 -13.31
CA ALA A 102 -21.72 -10.92 -13.42
C ALA A 102 -20.82 -10.77 -12.17
N ASP A 103 -21.38 -10.89 -10.97
CA ASP A 103 -20.63 -10.79 -9.71
C ASP A 103 -19.58 -11.91 -9.59
N ILE A 104 -19.93 -13.14 -10.01
CA ILE A 104 -18.99 -14.27 -10.09
C ILE A 104 -17.86 -13.94 -11.07
N GLY A 105 -18.19 -13.43 -12.27
CA GLY A 105 -17.19 -13.05 -13.26
C GLY A 105 -16.23 -11.96 -12.76
N VAL A 106 -16.72 -10.97 -12.02
CA VAL A 106 -15.87 -9.94 -11.40
C VAL A 106 -14.96 -10.55 -10.33
N ALA A 107 -15.50 -11.37 -9.44
CA ALA A 107 -14.72 -12.00 -8.37
C ALA A 107 -13.63 -12.93 -8.92
N GLU A 108 -13.90 -13.67 -9.99
CA GLU A 108 -12.91 -14.51 -10.67
C GLU A 108 -11.82 -13.66 -11.33
N ALA A 109 -12.19 -12.57 -12.01
CA ALA A 109 -11.24 -11.65 -12.62
C ALA A 109 -10.33 -10.97 -11.57
N GLU A 110 -10.88 -10.53 -10.45
CA GLU A 110 -10.11 -9.93 -9.34
C GLU A 110 -9.17 -10.94 -8.69
N ARG A 111 -9.64 -12.18 -8.46
CA ARG A 111 -8.80 -13.26 -7.95
C ARG A 111 -7.61 -13.52 -8.87
N ASP A 112 -7.87 -13.67 -10.16
CA ASP A 112 -6.83 -13.98 -11.15
C ASP A 112 -5.85 -12.81 -11.33
N ALA A 113 -6.34 -11.56 -11.28
CA ALA A 113 -5.49 -10.38 -11.24
C ALA A 113 -4.60 -10.35 -9.99
N GLY A 114 -5.16 -10.64 -8.82
CA GLY A 114 -4.42 -10.69 -7.55
C GLY A 114 -3.33 -11.79 -7.53
N ILE A 115 -3.60 -12.96 -8.11
CA ILE A 115 -2.60 -14.03 -8.26
C ILE A 115 -1.44 -13.55 -9.13
N ARG A 116 -1.72 -13.01 -10.33
CA ARG A 116 -0.66 -12.50 -11.22
C ARG A 116 0.13 -11.37 -10.58
N GLU A 117 -0.53 -10.47 -9.86
CA GLU A 117 0.16 -9.39 -9.15
C GLU A 117 1.09 -9.93 -8.05
N ALA A 118 0.63 -10.93 -7.29
CA ALA A 118 1.45 -11.57 -6.25
C ALA A 118 2.66 -12.31 -6.86
N GLU A 119 2.48 -13.01 -7.99
CA GLU A 119 3.54 -13.68 -8.73
C GLU A 119 4.58 -12.66 -9.24
N CYS A 120 4.12 -11.60 -9.92
CA CYS A 120 4.99 -10.52 -10.39
C CYS A 120 5.74 -9.85 -9.23
N LYS A 121 5.10 -9.62 -8.09
CA LYS A 121 5.75 -9.06 -6.89
C LYS A 121 6.81 -10.00 -6.33
N ARG A 122 6.53 -11.30 -6.26
CA ARG A 122 7.50 -12.31 -5.80
C ARG A 122 8.72 -12.31 -6.70
N GLU A 123 8.54 -12.36 -8.01
CA GLU A 123 9.64 -12.35 -8.98
C GLU A 123 10.45 -11.05 -8.91
N MET A 124 9.79 -9.91 -8.79
CA MET A 124 10.45 -8.61 -8.62
C MET A 124 11.31 -8.58 -7.34
N LEU A 125 10.79 -9.09 -6.22
CA LEU A 125 11.53 -9.16 -4.96
C LEU A 125 12.71 -10.13 -5.04
N ASP A 126 12.55 -11.29 -5.69
CA ASP A 126 13.63 -12.25 -5.89
C ASP A 126 14.79 -11.61 -6.66
N VAL A 127 14.50 -10.92 -7.78
CA VAL A 127 15.51 -10.19 -8.56
C VAL A 127 16.17 -9.08 -7.74
N LYS A 128 15.38 -8.34 -6.95
CA LYS A 128 15.88 -7.27 -6.09
C LYS A 128 16.83 -7.82 -5.02
N PHE A 129 16.45 -8.89 -4.33
CA PHE A 129 17.30 -9.51 -3.32
C PHE A 129 18.59 -10.07 -3.93
N MET A 130 18.52 -10.69 -5.10
CA MET A 130 19.73 -11.14 -5.82
C MET A 130 20.66 -9.98 -6.17
N ALA A 131 20.12 -8.83 -6.58
CA ALA A 131 20.91 -7.63 -6.85
C ALA A 131 21.53 -7.06 -5.55
N ASP A 132 20.75 -6.96 -4.49
CA ASP A 132 21.19 -6.44 -3.19
C ASP A 132 22.28 -7.33 -2.57
N THR A 133 22.16 -8.65 -2.67
CA THR A 133 23.22 -9.59 -2.23
C THR A 133 24.51 -9.34 -3.00
N LYS A 134 24.47 -9.21 -4.33
CA LYS A 134 25.67 -8.93 -5.14
C LYS A 134 26.31 -7.59 -4.79
N ILE A 135 25.51 -6.57 -4.50
CA ILE A 135 26.00 -5.26 -4.06
C ILE A 135 26.68 -5.38 -2.69
N ALA A 136 26.04 -6.07 -1.74
CA ALA A 136 26.59 -6.29 -0.40
C ALA A 136 27.91 -7.08 -0.45
N ASP A 137 27.98 -8.13 -1.27
CA ASP A 137 29.20 -8.92 -1.47
C ASP A 137 30.33 -8.09 -2.08
N SER A 138 30.02 -7.28 -3.10
CA SER A 138 30.98 -6.39 -3.73
C SER A 138 31.50 -5.33 -2.75
N LYS A 139 30.59 -4.76 -1.94
CA LYS A 139 30.94 -3.78 -0.91
C LYS A 139 31.83 -4.39 0.17
N ARG A 140 31.49 -5.60 0.64
CA ARG A 140 32.30 -6.35 1.61
C ARG A 140 33.70 -6.64 1.06
N ALA A 141 33.80 -7.09 -0.19
CA ALA A 141 35.08 -7.36 -0.83
C ALA A 141 35.94 -6.09 -0.94
N PHE A 142 35.33 -4.97 -1.32
CA PHE A 142 35.99 -3.67 -1.37
C PHE A 142 36.47 -3.20 0.01
N GLU A 143 35.65 -3.33 1.05
CA GLU A 143 36.01 -2.95 2.43
C GLU A 143 37.14 -3.82 3.00
N LEU A 144 37.18 -5.12 2.67
CA LEU A 144 38.27 -6.01 3.04
C LEU A 144 39.58 -5.60 2.36
N GLN A 145 39.55 -5.32 1.06
CA GLN A 145 40.73 -4.83 0.33
C GLN A 145 41.21 -3.49 0.87
N LYS A 146 40.29 -2.55 1.12
CA LYS A 146 40.63 -1.24 1.71
C LYS A 146 41.28 -1.40 3.10
N SER A 147 40.74 -2.29 3.94
CA SER A 147 41.30 -2.60 5.24
C SER A 147 42.71 -3.17 5.12
N ALA A 148 42.93 -4.14 4.22
CA ALA A 148 44.25 -4.73 3.97
C ALA A 148 45.28 -3.67 3.52
N PHE A 149 44.94 -2.81 2.54
CA PHE A 149 45.83 -1.73 2.12
C PHE A 149 46.10 -0.73 3.24
N SER A 150 45.10 -0.40 4.06
CA SER A 150 45.30 0.50 5.19
C SER A 150 46.23 -0.09 6.26
N GLU A 151 46.15 -1.40 6.49
CA GLU A 151 47.05 -2.12 7.39
C GLU A 151 48.49 -2.10 6.85
N GLU A 152 48.68 -2.40 5.56
CA GLU A 152 49.99 -2.31 4.91
C GLU A 152 50.59 -0.91 4.99
N VAL A 153 49.80 0.12 4.71
CA VAL A 153 50.23 1.52 4.84
C VAL A 153 50.60 1.83 6.29
N ASN A 154 49.78 1.44 7.26
CA ASN A 154 50.04 1.69 8.68
C ASN A 154 51.33 1.00 9.16
N ILE A 155 51.59 -0.24 8.74
CA ILE A 155 52.84 -0.96 9.03
C ILE A 155 54.03 -0.17 8.46
N LYS A 156 53.94 0.26 7.19
CA LYS A 156 55.03 1.01 6.55
C LYS A 156 55.26 2.39 7.18
N THR A 157 54.19 3.08 7.57
CA THR A 157 54.30 4.35 8.30
C THR A 157 54.93 4.15 9.68
N ALA A 158 54.54 3.10 10.42
CA ALA A 158 55.15 2.78 11.71
C ALA A 158 56.64 2.41 11.58
N GLU A 159 57.01 1.61 10.57
CA GLU A 159 58.41 1.28 10.24
C GLU A 159 59.22 2.56 9.94
N ALA A 160 58.67 3.46 9.12
CA ALA A 160 59.33 4.73 8.78
C ALA A 160 59.51 5.64 10.01
N GLN A 161 58.50 5.72 10.88
CA GLN A 161 58.55 6.49 12.12
C GLN A 161 59.64 5.94 13.06
N LEU A 162 59.68 4.62 13.26
CA LEU A 162 60.69 3.96 14.08
C LEU A 162 62.10 4.15 13.51
N ALA A 163 62.27 4.06 12.19
CA ALA A 163 63.55 4.31 11.53
C ALA A 163 64.02 5.76 11.72
N TYR A 164 63.10 6.73 11.60
CA TYR A 164 63.39 8.14 11.83
C TYR A 164 63.81 8.40 13.29
N GLU A 165 63.09 7.86 14.27
CA GLU A 165 63.41 7.99 15.69
C GLU A 165 64.77 7.34 16.03
N LEU A 166 65.04 6.14 15.50
CA LEU A 166 66.31 5.45 15.68
C LEU A 166 67.48 6.27 15.10
N GLN A 167 67.29 6.88 13.94
CA GLN A 167 68.30 7.74 13.32
C GLN A 167 68.53 9.02 14.14
N GLY A 168 67.48 9.66 14.64
CA GLY A 168 67.59 10.79 15.56
C GLY A 168 68.34 10.43 16.84
N ALA A 169 68.05 9.28 17.45
CA ALA A 169 68.74 8.80 18.64
C ALA A 169 70.24 8.50 18.38
N ARG A 170 70.58 7.91 17.22
CA ARG A 170 71.97 7.69 16.80
C ARG A 170 72.72 9.01 16.63
N GLU A 171 72.10 9.99 16.00
CA GLU A 171 72.73 11.28 15.81
C GLU A 171 72.94 12.02 17.14
N GLN A 172 71.96 11.95 18.05
CA GLN A 172 72.13 12.44 19.42
C GLN A 172 73.23 11.71 20.19
N GLN A 173 73.42 10.40 19.97
CA GLN A 173 74.53 9.65 20.58
C GLN A 173 75.88 10.14 20.07
N LYS A 174 76.03 10.43 18.76
CA LYS A 174 77.26 11.01 18.19
C LYS A 174 77.54 12.40 18.73
N ILE A 175 76.52 13.27 18.77
CA ILE A 175 76.65 14.63 19.34
C ILE A 175 77.15 14.55 20.78
N ARG A 176 76.55 13.68 21.62
CA ARG A 176 77.01 13.48 23.00
C ARG A 176 78.45 12.95 23.09
N GLN A 177 78.88 12.07 22.19
CA GLN A 177 80.26 11.61 22.15
C GLN A 177 81.23 12.75 21.83
N GLU A 178 80.91 13.57 20.82
CA GLU A 178 81.71 14.75 20.47
C GLU A 178 81.75 15.78 21.61
N GLU A 179 80.63 16.02 22.30
CA GLU A 179 80.57 16.88 23.48
C GLU A 179 81.48 16.38 24.62
N ILE A 180 81.46 15.07 24.89
CA ILE A 180 82.35 14.45 25.91
C ILE A 180 83.81 14.58 25.50
N GLU A 181 84.15 14.41 24.22
CA GLU A 181 85.52 14.61 23.73
C GLU A 181 85.99 16.05 23.93
N ILE A 182 85.14 17.04 23.60
CA ILE A 182 85.42 18.46 23.86
C ILE A 182 85.61 18.70 25.36
N GLU A 183 84.77 18.14 26.22
CA GLU A 183 84.87 18.27 27.67
C GLU A 183 86.20 17.68 28.20
N VAL A 184 86.61 16.50 27.71
CA VAL A 184 87.89 15.88 28.10
C VAL A 184 89.09 16.74 27.66
N VAL A 185 89.04 17.33 26.46
CA VAL A 185 90.08 18.27 26.01
C VAL A 185 90.11 19.54 26.87
N GLN A 186 88.95 20.07 27.25
CA GLN A 186 88.85 21.22 28.14
C GLN A 186 89.38 20.89 29.56
N ARG A 187 89.04 19.72 30.11
CA ARG A 187 89.58 19.24 31.39
C ARG A 187 91.09 19.07 31.34
N LYS A 188 91.66 18.45 30.30
CA LYS A 188 93.12 18.35 30.12
C LYS A 188 93.80 19.72 30.00
N LYS A 189 93.16 20.68 29.34
CA LYS A 189 93.65 22.08 29.28
C LYS A 189 93.58 22.79 30.64
N GLN A 190 92.58 22.49 31.47
CA GLN A 190 92.48 23.00 32.84
C GLN A 190 93.52 22.35 33.76
N GLU A 191 93.77 21.05 33.63
CA GLU A 191 94.84 20.34 34.35
C GLU A 191 96.24 20.89 34.00
N GLN A 192 96.49 21.29 32.73
CA GLN A 192 97.73 21.98 32.34
C GLN A 192 97.83 23.43 32.84
N ARG A 193 96.70 24.10 33.10
CA ARG A 193 96.66 25.46 33.67
C ARG A 193 96.67 25.46 35.21
N GLY A 194 96.57 24.29 35.85
CA GLY A 194 96.50 24.12 37.30
C GLY A 194 97.82 23.93 38.04
N CYS A 195 98.99 23.96 37.37
CA CYS A 195 100.29 23.84 38.06
C CYS A 195 100.82 25.13 38.70
N THR A 196 100.08 26.24 38.67
CA THR A 196 100.38 27.46 39.44
C THR A 196 99.13 27.90 40.18
N ASP A 197 98.84 27.24 41.30
CA ASP A 197 98.77 27.88 42.62
C ASP A 197 98.23 26.89 43.65
N SER A 198 99.00 26.75 44.73
CA SER A 198 98.65 25.97 45.92
C SER A 198 97.96 26.85 46.95
N GLY A 199 96.97 26.31 47.66
CA GLY A 199 96.43 26.86 48.91
C GLY A 199 94.97 26.48 49.13
N ALA A 200 94.70 25.43 49.91
CA ALA A 200 94.16 25.52 51.30
C ALA A 200 92.64 25.82 51.32
N LEU A 201 91.74 25.21 52.09
CA LEU A 201 91.78 24.41 53.33
C LEU A 201 90.35 23.86 53.60
N VAL A 202 90.23 22.65 54.22
CA VAL A 202 89.22 22.20 55.23
C VAL A 202 87.72 22.12 54.84
N VAL A 203 87.09 20.92 54.76
CA VAL A 203 86.48 20.05 55.81
C VAL A 203 85.43 20.81 56.66
N GLY A 204 84.19 20.40 56.94
CA GLY A 204 83.41 19.17 56.79
C GLY A 204 82.22 19.24 57.77
N THR A 205 81.09 18.63 57.38
CA THR A 205 80.03 18.02 58.22
C THR A 205 78.96 18.85 59.00
N ARG A 206 77.71 18.47 58.67
CA ARG A 206 76.51 18.19 59.50
C ARG A 206 75.47 19.28 59.83
N SER A 207 74.31 19.09 59.17
CA SER A 207 72.98 18.78 59.75
C SER A 207 72.01 19.89 60.16
N ALA A 208 70.81 19.77 59.56
CA ALA A 208 69.45 20.10 60.04
C ALA A 208 69.00 21.58 60.13
N ALA A 209 68.03 21.97 59.29
CA ALA A 209 66.59 22.07 59.64
C ALA A 209 65.84 23.15 58.82
N CYS A 210 64.68 22.73 58.31
CA CYS A 210 63.41 23.43 58.02
C CYS A 210 63.37 24.92 57.60
N SER A 211 62.67 25.17 56.48
CA SER A 211 61.61 26.19 56.21
C SER A 211 61.63 26.47 54.69
N GLY A 212 60.81 25.85 53.85
CA GLY A 212 59.40 26.16 53.69
C GLY A 212 59.22 27.16 52.55
N LEU A 213 58.95 26.67 51.33
CA LEU A 213 57.97 27.18 50.34
C LEU A 213 58.25 26.60 48.94
N LEU A 214 57.14 26.30 48.24
CA LEU A 214 56.96 26.04 46.80
C LEU A 214 57.17 24.59 46.30
N TRP A 215 56.13 23.79 46.55
CA TRP A 215 55.77 22.64 45.71
C TRP A 215 54.64 23.06 44.75
N LEU A 216 54.83 22.81 43.46
CA LEU A 216 53.75 22.78 42.46
C LEU A 216 53.84 21.43 41.74
N SER A 217 53.11 20.45 42.28
CA SER A 217 52.74 19.22 41.59
C SER A 217 51.57 19.54 40.67
N SER A 218 51.62 19.10 39.41
CA SER A 218 50.40 18.80 38.66
C SER A 218 50.67 17.71 37.64
N LEU A 219 50.39 16.50 38.10
CA LEU A 219 49.97 15.37 37.29
C LEU A 219 48.49 15.65 36.93
N LEU A 220 48.16 15.95 35.68
CA LEU A 220 46.77 15.95 35.23
C LEU A 220 46.65 15.30 33.86
N LEU A 221 46.16 14.07 33.94
CA LEU A 221 45.59 13.27 32.87
C LEU A 221 44.38 14.01 32.28
N SER A 222 44.37 14.14 30.95
CA SER A 222 43.22 14.01 30.05
C SER A 222 41.86 14.59 30.49
N VAL A 223 41.53 15.78 29.98
CA VAL A 223 40.14 16.21 29.72
C VAL A 223 40.09 16.86 28.33
N SER A 224 39.32 16.28 27.42
CA SER A 224 38.73 16.97 26.28
C SER A 224 37.31 16.43 26.12
N LEU A 225 36.36 17.17 26.69
CA LEU A 225 34.94 16.98 26.45
C LEU A 225 34.60 17.54 25.06
N LEU A 226 34.21 16.64 24.17
CA LEU A 226 33.41 16.92 22.99
C LEU A 226 31.95 17.10 23.42
N PHE A 227 31.36 18.20 22.99
CA PHE A 227 29.92 18.45 22.99
C PHE A 227 29.36 17.83 21.70
N SER A 228 28.44 16.86 21.78
CA SER A 228 27.23 16.75 20.93
C SER A 228 26.48 15.42 21.13
N PHE A 229 25.27 15.57 21.67
CA PHE A 229 23.99 14.96 21.26
C PHE A 229 23.85 13.44 21.00
N THR A 230 23.17 12.81 21.98
CA THR A 230 22.07 11.79 21.91
C THR A 230 22.33 10.36 21.44
N PRO A 231 21.95 9.36 22.29
CA PRO A 231 21.14 8.24 21.81
C PRO A 231 20.01 7.77 22.76
N HIS A 232 19.02 7.12 22.13
CA HIS A 232 17.96 6.17 22.56
C HIS A 232 17.67 5.85 24.04
N PRO A 233 16.38 5.62 24.40
CA PRO A 233 16.00 4.93 25.64
C PRO A 233 15.71 3.44 25.40
N HIS A 234 16.29 2.57 26.22
CA HIS A 234 15.64 1.33 26.64
C HIS A 234 16.18 0.87 28.02
N VAL A 235 15.22 0.73 28.95
CA VAL A 235 15.21 -0.14 30.14
C VAL A 235 16.21 0.15 31.25
N HIS A 236 15.73 0.42 32.47
CA HIS A 236 16.26 -0.25 33.66
C HIS A 236 15.25 -0.27 34.81
N CYS A 237 15.04 -1.49 35.33
CA CYS A 237 14.53 -1.76 36.67
C CYS A 237 15.46 -1.17 37.73
N HIS A 238 14.89 -0.68 38.83
CA HIS A 238 15.45 -0.92 40.17
C HIS A 238 14.36 -0.88 41.25
N ILE A 239 14.60 -1.74 42.24
CA ILE A 239 13.72 -2.23 43.30
C ILE A 239 14.05 -1.51 44.63
N HIS A 240 13.09 -1.53 45.57
CA HIS A 240 13.13 -1.33 47.05
C HIS A 240 12.72 0.07 47.55
N LEU A 241 11.92 0.26 48.61
CA LEU A 241 11.16 -0.61 49.55
C LEU A 241 10.31 0.34 50.47
N VAL A 242 9.29 -0.22 51.12
CA VAL A 242 8.63 0.18 52.41
C VAL A 242 7.21 0.79 52.35
N CYS A 243 6.23 -0.12 52.48
CA CYS A 243 5.10 -0.16 53.45
C CYS A 243 4.20 1.07 53.71
N LEU A 244 2.91 0.98 53.37
CA LEU A 244 1.76 0.70 54.30
C LEU A 244 0.38 1.01 53.66
N PHE A 245 -0.58 0.12 53.97
CA PHE A 245 -2.04 0.28 53.97
C PHE A 245 -2.89 0.24 52.67
N HIS A 246 -3.53 -0.93 52.49
CA HIS A 246 -4.87 -1.17 51.90
C HIS A 246 -5.99 -0.70 52.88
N PRO A 247 -7.33 -0.72 52.60
CA PRO A 247 -8.04 -1.50 51.56
C PRO A 247 -9.31 -0.87 50.89
N HIS A 248 -9.89 -1.64 49.95
CA HIS A 248 -11.32 -1.78 49.54
C HIS A 248 -11.92 -1.05 48.30
N LEU A 249 -12.03 -1.84 47.21
CA LEU A 249 -13.10 -2.04 46.18
C LEU A 249 -14.54 -1.51 46.48
N PRO A 250 -15.55 -1.57 45.54
CA PRO A 250 -15.67 -1.12 44.13
C PRO A 250 -17.08 -0.47 43.80
N VAL A 251 -17.44 -0.40 42.49
CA VAL A 251 -18.80 -0.38 41.84
C VAL A 251 -19.41 0.95 41.28
N HIS A 252 -19.93 0.83 40.03
CA HIS A 252 -21.12 1.45 39.38
C HIS A 252 -20.97 2.65 38.38
N ARG A 253 -21.38 2.38 37.11
CA ARG A 253 -21.96 3.27 36.04
C ARG A 253 -23.21 4.05 36.56
N PRO A 254 -23.81 5.09 35.90
CA PRO A 254 -24.10 5.22 34.44
C PRO A 254 -24.18 6.67 33.84
N LEU A 255 -24.66 6.74 32.57
CA LEU A 255 -24.91 7.87 31.62
C LEU A 255 -25.94 8.95 32.08
N PRO A 256 -26.11 10.08 31.33
CA PRO A 256 -27.29 10.29 30.43
C PRO A 256 -26.98 11.04 29.09
N LEU A 257 -27.64 10.73 27.94
CA LEU A 257 -28.79 11.41 27.24
C LEU A 257 -28.55 12.91 26.94
N SER A 258 -28.88 13.57 25.81
CA SER A 258 -29.70 13.31 24.61
C SER A 258 -29.69 14.56 23.68
N VAL A 259 -29.71 14.36 22.34
CA VAL A 259 -30.51 15.04 21.28
C VAL A 259 -30.50 16.58 21.12
N PHE A 260 -30.18 17.11 19.91
CA PHE A 260 -31.04 18.04 19.13
C PHE A 260 -30.55 18.36 17.69
N PHE A 261 -31.44 18.07 16.72
CA PHE A 261 -31.85 18.78 15.47
C PHE A 261 -30.96 19.01 14.22
N SER A 262 -31.59 18.67 13.07
CA SER A 262 -31.21 18.70 11.64
C SER A 262 -31.48 20.07 10.92
N PRO A 263 -31.66 20.14 9.57
CA PRO A 263 -30.73 20.34 8.42
C PRO A 263 -31.10 21.67 7.65
N PRO A 264 -31.02 21.89 6.29
CA PRO A 264 -30.38 21.19 5.15
C PRO A 264 -29.63 22.10 4.12
N SER A 265 -29.09 21.48 3.05
CA SER A 265 -29.12 21.92 1.62
C SER A 265 -27.81 22.19 0.83
N ARG A 266 -27.66 21.33 -0.21
CA ARG A 266 -27.12 21.50 -1.59
C ARG A 266 -25.63 21.36 -1.95
N PRO A 267 -25.35 20.85 -3.19
CA PRO A 267 -24.05 20.40 -3.68
C PRO A 267 -23.38 21.39 -4.66
N PRO A 268 -22.17 21.10 -5.16
CA PRO A 268 -21.79 21.55 -6.50
C PRO A 268 -21.06 20.48 -7.31
N ILE A 269 -21.49 20.23 -8.54
CA ILE A 269 -20.59 19.76 -9.62
C ILE A 269 -20.95 20.52 -10.90
N LEU A 270 -20.03 21.39 -11.30
CA LEU A 270 -19.90 22.00 -12.62
C LEU A 270 -19.36 20.95 -13.60
N TYR A 271 -19.86 20.90 -14.83
CA TYR A 271 -19.02 20.94 -16.04
C TYR A 271 -19.90 21.18 -17.27
N THR A 272 -19.65 22.31 -17.91
CA THR A 272 -20.05 22.67 -19.27
C THR A 272 -19.02 22.14 -20.26
N HIS A 273 -19.44 21.46 -21.33
CA HIS A 273 -18.71 21.44 -22.58
C HIS A 273 -19.69 21.46 -23.76
N HIS A 274 -19.57 22.54 -24.55
CA HIS A 274 -20.08 22.69 -25.91
C HIS A 274 -19.06 22.07 -26.89
N VAL A 275 -19.47 21.96 -28.17
CA VAL A 275 -18.71 21.59 -29.41
C VAL A 275 -18.96 20.11 -29.77
N ILE A 276 -19.61 19.71 -30.88
CA ILE A 276 -19.92 20.28 -32.22
C ILE A 276 -21.40 20.00 -32.55
#